data_AF-W2KI11-F1
#
_entry.id   AF-W2KI11-F1
#
_cell.length_a   1.000
_cell.length_b   1.000
_cell.length_c   1.000
_cell.angle_alpha   90.00
_cell.angle_beta   90.00
_cell.angle_gamma   90.00
#
_symmetry.space_group_name_H-M   'P 1'
#
loop_
_entity.id
_entity.type
_entity.pdbx_description
1 polymer ?
#
loop_
_entity_poly.entity_id
_entity_poly.type
_entity_poly.pdbx_seq_one_letter_code
_entity_poly.pdbx_strand_id
1 'polypeptide(L)'
;MFFSKGSCCGYNKTRPAKGKEYRILVCRSKSPTGGFVDKNGVDCRNNGGSIVLESHDWVYGPGGQGVYNDPKHGPVLYYHYVDTRVGYADGDKRFGWNKLDFSSGWPTV
;
A
#
# COMPACT_ATOMS: atom_id res chain seq x y z
N MET A 1 3.60 -4.38 -10.18
CA MET A 1 3.74 -2.94 -9.87
C MET A 1 2.94 -2.63 -8.63
N PHE A 2 3.62 -2.24 -7.54
CA PHE A 2 2.97 -1.68 -6.35
C PHE A 2 2.95 -0.16 -6.46
N PHE A 3 1.88 0.46 -6.00
CA PHE A 3 1.71 1.91 -6.03
C PHE A 3 0.78 2.35 -4.90
N SER A 4 0.95 3.60 -4.47
CA SER A 4 0.05 4.17 -3.47
C SER A 4 -1.09 4.95 -4.15
N LYS A 5 -2.30 4.85 -3.61
CA LYS A 5 -3.49 5.59 -4.07
C LYS A 5 -4.14 6.29 -2.88
N GLY A 6 -4.77 7.43 -3.13
CA GLY A 6 -5.48 8.21 -2.10
C GLY A 6 -4.69 9.44 -1.64
N SER A 7 -5.27 10.17 -0.69
CA SER A 7 -4.67 11.38 -0.14
C SER A 7 -3.70 11.00 0.98
N CYS A 8 -2.43 11.40 0.83
CA CYS A 8 -1.42 11.32 1.88
C CYS A 8 -1.31 12.66 2.61
N CYS A 9 -0.63 12.60 3.76
CA CYS A 9 0.08 13.73 4.35
C CYS A 9 -0.85 14.80 4.94
N GLY A 10 -0.33 15.64 5.84
CA GLY A 10 -1.13 16.71 6.46
C GLY A 10 -2.37 16.22 7.22
N TYR A 11 -2.37 14.97 7.69
CA TYR A 11 -3.51 14.38 8.39
C TYR A 11 -3.82 15.04 9.73
N ASN A 12 -2.85 15.75 10.30
CA ASN A 12 -3.03 16.62 11.45
C ASN A 12 -3.90 17.87 11.15
N LYS A 13 -4.12 18.21 9.87
CA LYS A 13 -5.00 19.32 9.44
C LYS A 13 -6.33 18.82 8.91
N THR A 14 -6.29 17.92 7.92
CA THR A 14 -7.49 17.39 7.27
C THR A 14 -7.32 15.91 6.99
N ARG A 15 -8.35 15.12 7.27
CA ARG A 15 -8.39 13.69 6.98
C ARG A 15 -9.44 13.43 5.89
N PRO A 16 -9.11 12.68 4.83
CA PRO A 16 -10.09 12.30 3.82
C PRO A 16 -11.11 11.32 4.39
N ALA A 17 -12.23 11.15 3.68
CA ALA A 17 -13.24 10.14 4.03
C ALA A 17 -12.62 8.73 4.07
N LYS A 18 -13.20 7.83 4.87
CA LYS A 18 -12.75 6.43 5.01
C LYS A 18 -12.62 5.75 3.64
N GLY A 19 -11.47 5.11 3.40
CA GLY A 19 -11.14 4.46 2.13
C GLY A 19 -10.72 5.46 1.04
N LYS A 20 -10.37 6.70 1.39
CA LYS A 20 -9.78 7.69 0.47
C LYS A 20 -8.42 8.20 0.95
N GLU A 21 -8.02 7.84 2.15
CA GLU A 21 -6.66 7.97 2.63
C GLU A 21 -5.68 7.10 1.86
N TYR A 22 -4.40 7.28 2.16
CA TYR A 22 -3.31 6.62 1.48
C TYR A 22 -3.36 5.11 1.73
N ARG A 23 -3.18 4.34 0.67
CA ARG A 23 -3.24 2.87 0.70
C ARG A 23 -2.37 2.30 -0.40
N ILE A 24 -1.95 1.06 -0.20
CA ILE A 24 -1.06 0.32 -1.10
C ILE A 24 -1.91 -0.57 -2.00
N LEU A 25 -1.76 -0.39 -3.30
CA LEU A 25 -2.41 -1.19 -4.32
C LEU A 25 -1.36 -1.90 -5.19
N VAL A 26 -1.81 -2.94 -5.88
CA VAL A 26 -1.00 -3.71 -6.82
C VAL A 26 -1.73 -3.93 -8.14
N CYS A 27 -0.93 -3.94 -9.20
CA CYS A 27 -1.28 -4.47 -10.51
C CYS A 27 -0.16 -5.35 -11.04
N ARG A 28 -0.49 -6.32 -11.90
CA ARG A 28 0.47 -7.23 -12.52
C ARG A 28 0.39 -7.17 -14.04
N SER A 29 1.50 -7.47 -14.69
CA SER A 29 1.58 -7.62 -16.13
C SER A 29 2.56 -8.74 -16.46
N LYS A 30 2.41 -9.32 -17.67
CA LYS A 30 3.41 -10.21 -18.28
C LYS A 30 4.56 -9.44 -18.94
N SER A 31 4.42 -8.12 -19.13
CA SER A 31 5.46 -7.23 -19.67
C SER A 31 5.89 -6.20 -18.62
N PRO A 32 7.19 -5.88 -18.51
CA PRO A 32 7.66 -4.86 -17.58
C PRO A 32 7.18 -3.44 -17.92
N THR A 33 6.80 -3.17 -19.18
CA THR A 33 6.54 -1.80 -19.67
C THR A 33 5.06 -1.44 -19.85
N GLY A 34 4.13 -2.37 -19.69
CA GLY A 34 2.71 -2.07 -19.93
C GLY A 34 1.79 -3.26 -19.71
N GLY A 35 0.48 -3.06 -19.87
CA GLY A 35 -0.53 -4.11 -19.69
C GLY A 35 -0.79 -4.47 -18.23
N PHE A 36 -0.58 -3.53 -17.30
CA PHE A 36 -0.83 -3.75 -15.88
C PHE A 36 -2.32 -3.74 -15.57
N VAL A 37 -2.81 -4.87 -15.06
CA VAL A 37 -4.20 -5.06 -14.62
C VAL A 37 -4.24 -5.49 -13.17
N ASP A 38 -5.38 -5.27 -12.52
CA ASP A 38 -5.65 -5.75 -11.17
C ASP A 38 -6.23 -7.17 -11.14
N LYS A 39 -6.60 -7.66 -9.94
CA LYS A 39 -7.17 -9.01 -9.74
C LYS A 39 -8.46 -9.28 -10.50
N ASN A 40 -9.20 -8.23 -10.83
CA ASN A 40 -10.45 -8.29 -11.58
C ASN A 40 -10.23 -8.03 -13.08
N GLY A 41 -8.98 -7.86 -13.52
CA GLY A 41 -8.63 -7.59 -14.91
C GLY A 41 -8.80 -6.12 -15.33
N VAL A 42 -9.03 -5.20 -14.39
CA VAL A 42 -9.22 -3.78 -14.70
C VAL A 42 -7.86 -3.13 -14.97
N ASP A 43 -7.75 -2.38 -16.07
CA ASP A 43 -6.54 -1.61 -16.42
C ASP A 43 -6.24 -0.56 -15.34
N CYS A 44 -5.00 -0.56 -14.85
CA CYS A 44 -4.59 0.32 -13.76
C CYS A 44 -4.40 1.78 -14.17
N ARG A 45 -4.42 2.07 -15.46
CA ARG A 45 -4.60 3.43 -15.99
C ARG A 45 -6.06 3.90 -15.90
N ASN A 46 -6.99 2.95 -15.87
CA ASN A 46 -8.44 3.20 -15.81
C ASN A 46 -9.00 2.82 -14.44
N ASN A 47 -8.39 3.37 -13.37
CA ASN A 47 -8.77 3.16 -11.97
C ASN A 47 -8.61 1.74 -11.41
N GLY A 48 -8.08 0.78 -12.17
CA GLY A 48 -7.72 -0.54 -11.66
C GLY A 48 -6.71 -0.48 -10.51
N GLY A 49 -6.73 -1.50 -9.68
CA GLY A 49 -5.76 -1.75 -8.63
C GLY A 49 -6.36 -2.56 -7.49
N SER A 50 -5.68 -3.64 -7.13
CA SER A 50 -6.09 -4.48 -6.00
C SER A 50 -5.46 -3.95 -4.71
N ILE A 51 -6.27 -3.72 -3.68
CA ILE A 51 -5.78 -3.30 -2.37
C ILE A 51 -4.92 -4.42 -1.77
N VAL A 52 -3.73 -4.05 -1.33
CA VAL A 52 -2.81 -4.92 -0.57
C VAL A 52 -2.82 -4.52 0.90
N LEU A 53 -2.77 -3.22 1.18
CA LEU A 53 -2.81 -2.71 2.55
C LEU A 53 -3.50 -1.36 2.59
N GLU A 54 -4.46 -1.21 3.50
CA GLU A 54 -5.17 0.03 3.79
C GLU A 54 -5.27 0.27 5.29
N SER A 55 -5.86 1.39 5.70
CA SER A 55 -5.99 1.70 7.12
C SER A 55 -6.81 0.63 7.85
N HIS A 56 -6.31 0.22 9.02
CA HIS A 56 -6.94 -0.73 9.92
C HIS A 56 -6.44 -0.43 11.33
N ASP A 57 -7.26 -0.69 12.35
CA ASP A 57 -6.92 -0.47 13.76
C ASP A 57 -6.25 0.90 14.00
N TRP A 58 -5.00 0.92 14.46
CA TRP A 58 -4.19 2.13 14.68
C TRP A 58 -3.25 2.48 13.53
N VAL A 59 -3.26 1.71 12.44
CA VAL A 59 -2.47 1.96 11.23
C VAL A 59 -3.31 2.80 10.29
N TYR A 60 -2.92 4.05 10.07
CA TYR A 60 -3.62 4.98 9.20
C TYR A 60 -2.76 5.42 8.02
N GLY A 61 -3.33 5.39 6.82
CA GLY A 61 -2.68 5.88 5.62
C GLY A 61 -1.36 5.19 5.23
N PRO A 62 -1.24 3.84 5.25
CA PRO A 62 0.00 3.17 4.87
C PRO A 62 0.35 3.39 3.40
N GLY A 63 1.60 3.70 3.08
CA GLY A 63 2.06 3.86 1.70
C GLY A 63 3.52 4.28 1.56
N GLY A 64 3.88 4.82 0.39
CA GLY A 64 5.27 5.11 0.05
C GLY A 64 6.13 3.85 0.05
N GLN A 65 5.53 2.74 -0.37
CA GLN A 65 6.06 1.40 -0.20
C GLN A 65 7.18 1.05 -1.18
N GLY A 66 8.05 0.15 -0.74
CA GLY A 66 8.90 -0.66 -1.62
C GLY A 66 8.73 -2.15 -1.31
N VAL A 67 9.25 -2.98 -2.20
CA VAL A 67 9.31 -4.43 -2.01
C VAL A 67 10.76 -4.86 -2.08
N TYR A 68 11.19 -5.61 -1.08
CA TYR A 68 12.54 -6.16 -0.97
C TYR A 68 12.45 -7.68 -0.84
N ASN A 69 13.28 -8.42 -1.58
CA ASN A 69 13.39 -9.87 -1.41
C ASN A 69 14.41 -10.15 -0.31
N ASP A 70 13.93 -10.29 0.92
CA ASP A 70 14.75 -10.53 2.10
C ASP A 70 15.30 -11.97 2.12
N PRO A 71 16.60 -12.18 2.42
CA PRO A 71 17.20 -13.52 2.42
C PRO A 71 16.59 -14.51 3.42
N LYS A 72 15.99 -14.02 4.51
CA LYS A 72 15.41 -14.84 5.59
C LYS A 72 13.88 -14.92 5.51
N HIS A 73 13.25 -13.84 5.05
CA HIS A 73 11.80 -13.69 5.10
C HIS A 73 11.11 -13.78 3.74
N GLY A 74 11.88 -13.80 2.64
CA GLY A 74 11.36 -13.73 1.29
C GLY A 74 10.86 -12.32 0.95
N PRO A 75 9.90 -12.17 0.03
CA PRO A 75 9.37 -10.87 -0.35
C PRO A 75 8.74 -10.15 0.85
N VAL A 76 9.25 -8.96 1.16
CA VAL A 76 8.78 -8.08 2.23
C VAL A 76 8.30 -6.77 1.62
N LEU A 77 7.11 -6.34 2.03
CA LEU A 77 6.59 -5.01 1.78
C LEU A 77 7.00 -4.11 2.94
N TYR A 78 7.72 -3.02 2.66
CA TYR A 78 8.05 -2.00 3.65
C TYR A 78 7.42 -0.66 3.26
N TYR A 79 7.00 0.12 4.25
CA TYR A 79 6.21 1.34 4.03
C TYR A 79 6.28 2.28 5.24
N HIS A 80 5.78 3.51 5.07
CA HIS A 80 5.48 4.38 6.21
C HIS A 80 3.98 4.41 6.47
N TYR A 81 3.60 4.67 7.72
CA TYR A 81 2.21 4.83 8.14
C TYR A 81 2.09 5.80 9.31
N VAL A 82 0.88 6.27 9.59
CA VAL A 82 0.56 7.01 10.82
C VAL A 82 0.07 6.03 11.89
N ASP A 83 0.74 6.04 13.04
CA ASP A 83 0.24 5.37 14.25
C ASP A 83 -0.70 6.32 15.01
N THR A 84 -2.00 6.04 14.97
CA THR A 84 -3.03 6.93 15.54
C THR A 84 -2.96 7.05 17.06
N ARG A 85 -2.18 6.20 17.73
CA ARG A 85 -1.93 6.24 19.18
C ARG A 85 -0.80 7.21 19.55
N VAL A 86 -0.01 7.64 18.56
CA VAL A 86 1.09 8.59 18.74
C VAL A 86 0.64 9.99 18.32
N GLY A 87 0.26 10.14 17.05
CA GLY A 87 -0.02 11.45 16.46
C GLY A 87 -0.08 11.39 14.95
N TYR A 88 -0.67 12.42 14.34
CA TYR A 88 -0.89 12.51 12.90
C TYR A 88 0.12 13.45 12.20
N ALA A 89 1.09 14.01 12.91
CA ALA A 89 2.08 14.89 12.29
C ALA A 89 3.02 14.07 11.39
N ASP A 90 3.60 14.71 10.37
CA ASP A 90 4.48 14.01 9.43
C ASP A 90 5.72 13.42 10.14
N GLY A 91 6.20 14.04 11.22
CA GLY A 91 7.29 13.54 12.06
C GLY A 91 6.92 12.34 12.95
N ASP A 92 5.62 12.05 13.13
CA ASP A 92 5.15 10.93 13.94
C ASP A 92 5.00 9.63 13.13
N LYS A 93 5.20 9.72 11.80
CA LYS A 93 5.08 8.56 10.90
C LYS A 93 6.08 7.48 11.30
N ARG A 94 5.61 6.24 11.27
CA ARG A 94 6.37 5.06 11.66
C ARG A 94 6.72 4.23 10.44
N PHE A 95 7.82 3.50 10.56
CA PHE A 95 8.21 2.46 9.61
C PHE A 95 7.42 1.18 9.92
N GLY A 96 6.83 0.58 8.89
CA GLY A 96 6.15 -0.71 8.97
C GLY A 96 6.64 -1.65 7.88
N TRP A 97 6.56 -2.95 8.15
CA TRP A 97 6.82 -3.98 7.15
C TRP A 97 5.99 -5.23 7.41
N ASN A 98 5.66 -5.95 6.33
CA ASN A 98 4.99 -7.25 6.38
C ASN A 98 5.63 -8.20 5.36
N LYS A 99 5.56 -9.51 5.63
CA LYS A 99 5.83 -10.50 4.58
C LYS A 99 4.72 -10.44 3.56
N LEU A 100 5.05 -10.62 2.29
CA LEU A 100 4.08 -10.80 1.23
C LEU A 100 3.83 -12.29 1.02
N ASP A 101 2.58 -12.69 1.13
CA ASP A 101 2.12 -14.02 0.71
C ASP A 101 1.55 -13.94 -0.72
N PHE A 102 1.95 -14.88 -1.56
CA PHE A 102 1.49 -15.02 -2.95
C PHE A 102 0.70 -16.33 -3.18
N SER A 103 0.44 -17.12 -2.13
CA SER A 103 -0.25 -18.41 -2.21
C SER A 103 -1.62 -18.35 -2.88
N SER A 104 -2.31 -17.21 -2.76
CA SER A 104 -3.61 -16.94 -3.41
C SER A 104 -3.52 -16.54 -4.89
N GLY A 105 -2.31 -16.40 -5.43
CA GLY A 105 -2.04 -15.90 -6.78
C GLY A 105 -1.95 -14.37 -6.91
N TRP A 106 -2.24 -13.63 -5.83
CA TRP A 106 -2.04 -12.19 -5.68
C TRP A 106 -1.36 -11.88 -4.35
N PRO A 107 -0.55 -10.81 -4.26
CA PRO A 107 0.13 -10.47 -3.01
C PRO A 107 -0.86 -10.00 -1.95
N THR A 108 -0.74 -10.57 -0.76
CA THR A 108 -1.42 -10.16 0.47
C THR A 108 -0.39 -9.97 1.58
N VAL A 109 -0.74 -9.18 2.61
CA VAL A 109 0.04 -9.04 3.85
C VAL A 109 -0.68 -9.73 5.01
#